data_AF-A0A842LX68-F1
#
_entry.id   AF-A0A842LX68-F1
#
_cell.length_a   1.000
_cell.length_b   1.000
_cell.length_c   1.000
_cell.angle_alpha   90.00
_cell.angle_beta   90.00
_cell.angle_gamma   90.00
#
_symmetry.space_group_name_H-M   'P 1'
#
loop_
_entity.id
_entity.type
_entity.pdbx_description
1 polymer ?
#
loop_
_entity_poly.entity_id
_entity_poly.type
_entity_poly.pdbx_seq_one_letter_code
_entity_poly.pdbx_strand_id
1 'polypeptide(L)'
;MAKVFIFPPNSLILFDLVKREGHTPLGLGEEVAKNVNRPEIDSPPMNITPEFPRKGLKYAAIEVPSGVRGRLALIAPLVEEADAAIIVEEPEALFGCASCGRTNEFLIYLIKQRNIPFVKVPYPSTEEDARIMVSKIRKFLSSLNDIQKAFKKSNS
;
A
#
# COMPACT_ATOMS: atom_id res chain seq x y z
N MET A 1 -4.52 -7.08 -15.28
CA MET A 1 -3.60 -6.30 -14.44
C MET A 1 -4.42 -5.74 -13.29
N ALA A 2 -4.02 -6.02 -12.05
CA ALA A 2 -4.71 -5.56 -10.84
C ALA A 2 -3.83 -4.51 -10.13
N LYS A 3 -4.45 -3.53 -9.49
CA LYS A 3 -3.78 -2.61 -8.57
C LYS A 3 -3.65 -3.28 -7.19
N VAL A 4 -2.42 -3.55 -6.73
CA VAL A 4 -2.17 -4.29 -5.50
C VAL A 4 -1.52 -3.38 -4.47
N PHE A 5 -2.22 -3.08 -3.39
CA PHE A 5 -1.64 -2.37 -2.25
C PHE A 5 -0.66 -3.26 -1.48
N ILE A 6 0.48 -2.70 -1.08
CA ILE A 6 1.49 -3.41 -0.31
C ILE A 6 1.57 -2.83 1.11
N PHE A 7 1.60 -3.72 2.11
CA PHE A 7 1.86 -3.35 3.49
C PHE A 7 3.03 -4.21 4.02
N PRO A 8 4.14 -3.61 4.50
CA PRO A 8 4.43 -2.17 4.60
C PRO A 8 4.41 -1.41 3.26
N PRO A 9 3.90 -0.16 3.25
CA PRO A 9 3.73 0.62 2.01
C PRO A 9 5.06 1.07 1.38
N ASN A 10 6.16 0.97 2.09
CA ASN A 10 7.51 1.29 1.63
C ASN A 10 8.34 0.05 1.24
N SER A 11 7.75 -1.15 1.25
CA SER A 11 8.51 -2.38 0.97
C SER A 11 8.92 -2.48 -0.50
N LEU A 12 10.22 -2.34 -0.78
CA LEU A 12 10.76 -2.48 -2.13
C LEU A 12 10.66 -3.92 -2.65
N ILE A 13 10.76 -4.91 -1.77
CA ILE A 13 10.68 -6.33 -2.13
C ILE A 13 9.26 -6.66 -2.60
N LEU A 14 8.24 -6.26 -1.84
CA LEU A 14 6.85 -6.50 -2.23
C LEU A 14 6.50 -5.76 -3.51
N PHE A 15 6.99 -4.52 -3.64
CA PHE A 15 6.79 -3.71 -4.83
C PHE A 15 7.34 -4.38 -6.10
N ASP A 16 8.58 -4.89 -6.05
CA ASP A 16 9.21 -5.61 -7.15
C ASP A 16 8.49 -6.94 -7.47
N LEU A 17 8.11 -7.72 -6.44
CA LEU A 17 7.35 -8.97 -6.62
C LEU A 17 6.03 -8.74 -7.38
N VAL A 18 5.27 -7.71 -6.98
CA VAL A 18 4.01 -7.36 -7.66
C VAL A 18 4.24 -6.96 -9.11
N LYS A 19 5.28 -6.16 -9.40
CA LYS A 19 5.64 -5.80 -10.80
C LYS A 19 6.01 -7.03 -11.63
N ARG A 20 6.84 -7.93 -11.09
CA ARG A 20 7.29 -9.15 -11.79
C ARG A 20 6.15 -10.11 -12.13
N GLU A 21 5.11 -10.15 -11.32
CA GLU A 21 3.90 -10.95 -11.57
C GLU A 21 2.88 -10.24 -12.49
N GLY A 22 3.23 -9.08 -13.07
CA GLY A 22 2.42 -8.38 -14.07
C GLY A 22 1.28 -7.53 -13.51
N HIS A 23 1.36 -7.16 -12.23
CA HIS A 23 0.39 -6.30 -11.55
C HIS A 23 0.97 -4.91 -11.27
N THR A 24 0.11 -3.95 -10.92
CA THR A 24 0.51 -2.58 -10.58
C THR A 24 0.65 -2.47 -9.06
N PRO A 25 1.87 -2.30 -8.49
CA PRO A 25 2.00 -2.08 -7.05
C PRO A 25 1.50 -0.68 -6.68
N LEU A 26 0.78 -0.59 -5.56
CA LEU A 26 0.44 0.68 -4.92
C LEU A 26 1.24 0.79 -3.62
N GLY A 27 2.35 1.52 -3.68
CA GLY A 27 3.25 1.79 -2.56
C GLY A 27 3.48 3.28 -2.34
N LEU A 28 3.92 3.64 -1.14
CA LEU A 28 4.19 5.03 -0.74
C LEU A 28 5.31 5.67 -1.57
N GLY A 29 6.30 4.90 -2.00
CA GLY A 29 7.47 5.42 -2.71
C GLY A 29 7.12 6.15 -4.02
N GLU A 30 6.21 5.60 -4.83
CA GLU A 30 5.77 6.24 -6.07
C GLU A 30 4.98 7.53 -5.78
N GLU A 31 4.13 7.53 -4.76
CA GLU A 31 3.33 8.71 -4.40
C GLU A 31 4.21 9.84 -3.84
N VAL A 32 5.22 9.52 -3.04
CA VAL A 32 6.20 10.52 -2.58
C VAL A 32 7.02 11.06 -3.77
N ALA A 33 7.48 10.19 -4.67
CA ALA A 33 8.26 10.60 -5.84
C ALA A 33 7.49 11.58 -6.75
N LYS A 34 6.17 11.39 -6.94
CA LYS A 34 5.34 12.35 -7.67
C LYS A 34 5.37 13.74 -7.04
N ASN A 35 5.37 13.83 -5.70
CA ASN A 35 5.30 15.10 -4.99
C ASN A 35 6.66 15.81 -4.88
N VAL A 36 7.76 15.06 -4.89
CA VAL A 36 9.13 15.59 -4.87
C VAL A 36 9.57 16.07 -6.26
N ASN A 37 9.20 15.34 -7.33
CA ASN A 37 9.67 15.63 -8.69
C ASN A 37 8.76 16.57 -9.49
N ARG A 38 7.76 17.20 -8.86
CA ARG A 38 6.85 18.12 -9.57
C ARG A 38 7.56 19.43 -9.91
N PRO A 39 7.65 19.80 -11.20
CA PRO A 39 8.27 21.06 -11.63
C PRO A 39 7.30 22.23 -11.39
N GLU A 40 7.03 22.55 -10.12
CA GLU A 40 6.39 23.80 -9.71
C GLU A 40 7.43 24.61 -8.94
N ILE A 41 7.57 25.87 -9.33
CA ILE A 41 8.68 26.78 -8.99
C ILE A 41 8.51 27.30 -7.55
N ASP A 42 9.62 27.33 -6.80
CA ASP A 42 9.84 28.12 -5.57
C ASP A 42 9.39 27.60 -4.19
N SER A 43 9.38 26.29 -3.92
CA SER A 43 9.24 25.82 -2.52
C SER A 43 10.08 24.58 -2.19
N PRO A 44 10.56 24.43 -0.94
CA PRO A 44 11.41 23.31 -0.50
C PRO A 44 10.73 21.95 -0.81
N PRO A 45 11.48 20.83 -0.85
CA PRO A 45 11.35 19.70 -1.80
C PRO A 45 10.08 18.84 -1.72
N MET A 46 9.02 19.29 -1.04
CA MET A 46 7.71 18.68 -1.06
C MET A 46 6.69 19.76 -1.44
N ASN A 47 6.10 19.66 -2.63
CA ASN A 47 4.98 20.49 -3.06
C ASN A 47 3.69 20.09 -2.30
N ILE A 48 3.73 20.17 -0.97
CA ILE A 48 2.57 19.97 -0.09
C ILE A 48 1.67 21.19 -0.27
N THR A 49 0.57 21.00 -0.97
CA THR A 49 -0.48 22.01 -1.11
C THR A 49 -1.50 21.91 0.03
N PRO A 50 -2.34 22.95 0.25
CA PRO A 50 -3.46 22.89 1.19
C PRO A 50 -4.47 21.75 0.94
N GLU A 51 -4.42 21.09 -0.22
CA GLU A 51 -5.22 19.90 -0.51
C GLU A 51 -4.85 18.69 0.36
N PHE A 52 -3.58 18.54 0.76
CA PHE A 52 -3.14 17.39 1.56
C PHE A 52 -3.83 17.30 2.92
N PRO A 53 -3.88 18.39 3.72
CA PRO A 53 -4.71 18.42 4.93
C PRO A 53 -6.18 18.07 4.67
N ARG A 54 -6.78 18.59 3.59
CA ARG A 54 -8.17 18.30 3.23
C ARG A 54 -8.40 16.82 2.93
N LYS A 55 -7.48 16.17 2.21
CA LYS A 55 -7.51 14.72 1.98
C LYS A 55 -7.38 13.94 3.27
N GLY A 56 -6.49 14.36 4.19
CA GLY A 56 -6.33 13.72 5.50
C GLY A 56 -7.60 13.78 6.35
N LEU A 57 -8.34 14.89 6.28
CA LEU A 57 -9.62 15.09 6.99
C LEU A 57 -10.73 14.12 6.55
N LYS A 58 -10.65 13.52 5.36
CA LYS A 58 -11.55 12.44 4.93
C LYS A 58 -11.44 11.21 5.83
N TYR A 59 -10.24 10.96 6.36
CA TYR A 59 -9.92 9.72 7.08
C TYR A 59 -9.81 9.90 8.59
N ALA A 60 -9.46 11.09 9.06
CA ALA A 60 -9.20 11.36 10.46
C ALA A 60 -9.60 12.79 10.86
N ALA A 61 -10.20 12.93 12.04
CA ALA A 61 -10.66 14.22 12.56
C ALA A 61 -9.53 15.24 12.79
N ILE A 62 -9.90 16.52 12.91
CA ILE A 62 -8.97 17.64 13.16
C ILE A 62 -8.23 17.54 14.51
N GLU A 63 -8.71 16.71 15.43
CA GLU A 63 -8.07 16.44 16.73
C GLU A 63 -6.92 15.39 16.62
N VAL A 64 -6.88 14.60 15.54
CA VAL A 64 -5.89 13.53 15.35
C VAL A 64 -4.51 14.13 15.04
N PRO A 65 -3.38 13.59 15.57
CA PRO A 65 -2.05 14.14 15.31
C PRO A 65 -1.75 14.34 13.81
N SER A 66 -1.13 15.47 13.47
CA SER A 66 -0.82 15.85 12.09
C SER A 66 -0.01 14.79 11.35
N GLY A 67 0.90 14.09 12.03
CA GLY A 67 1.69 13.00 11.47
C GLY A 67 0.89 11.76 11.06
N VAL A 68 -0.25 11.49 11.70
CA VAL A 68 -1.20 10.43 11.30
C VAL A 68 -2.01 10.91 10.10
N ARG A 69 -2.56 12.12 10.17
CA ARG A 69 -3.33 12.70 9.07
C ARG A 69 -2.52 12.83 7.77
N GLY A 70 -1.28 13.30 7.86
CA GLY A 70 -0.40 13.47 6.71
C GLY A 70 -0.10 12.14 6.02
N ARG A 71 0.13 11.06 6.80
CA ARG A 71 0.28 9.72 6.24
C ARG A 71 -1.01 9.19 5.62
N LEU A 72 -2.16 9.38 6.27
CA LEU A 72 -3.44 8.96 5.71
C LEU A 72 -3.77 9.72 4.42
N ALA A 73 -3.44 11.02 4.34
CA ALA A 73 -3.63 11.81 3.12
C ALA A 73 -2.85 11.24 1.91
N LEU A 74 -1.72 10.57 2.15
CA LEU A 74 -0.89 9.94 1.13
C LEU A 74 -1.27 8.47 0.87
N ILE A 75 -1.45 7.68 1.93
CA ILE A 75 -1.52 6.21 1.83
C ILE A 75 -2.96 5.72 1.71
N ALA A 76 -3.93 6.35 2.39
CA ALA A 76 -5.31 5.87 2.37
C ALA A 76 -5.95 5.94 0.96
N PRO A 77 -5.68 6.95 0.10
CA PRO A 77 -6.11 6.93 -1.30
C PRO A 77 -5.59 5.71 -2.07
N LEU A 78 -4.36 5.25 -1.79
CA LEU A 78 -3.80 4.05 -2.41
C LEU A 78 -4.59 2.79 -2.03
N VAL A 79 -5.03 2.69 -0.76
CA VAL A 79 -5.91 1.61 -0.31
C VAL A 79 -7.28 1.71 -0.99
N GLU A 80 -7.80 2.93 -1.20
CA GLU A 80 -9.04 3.15 -1.94
C GLU A 80 -8.95 2.88 -3.45
N GLU A 81 -7.76 2.85 -4.03
CA GLU A 81 -7.56 2.50 -5.43
C GLU A 81 -7.23 1.01 -5.64
N ALA A 82 -6.97 0.28 -4.56
CA ALA A 82 -6.53 -1.10 -4.63
C ALA A 82 -7.66 -2.06 -5.01
N ASP A 83 -7.34 -3.00 -5.90
CA ASP A 83 -8.15 -4.17 -6.26
C ASP A 83 -7.82 -5.37 -5.36
N ALA A 84 -6.61 -5.40 -4.79
CA ALA A 84 -6.13 -6.44 -3.88
C ALA A 84 -5.07 -5.89 -2.92
N ALA A 85 -4.73 -6.62 -1.86
CA ALA A 85 -3.68 -6.22 -0.93
C ALA A 85 -2.76 -7.36 -0.47
N ILE A 86 -1.50 -7.03 -0.18
CA ILE A 86 -0.54 -7.91 0.51
C ILE A 86 -0.24 -7.29 1.87
N ILE A 87 -0.39 -8.06 2.94
CA ILE A 87 -0.13 -7.63 4.31
C ILE A 87 0.95 -8.52 4.92
N VAL A 88 2.11 -7.92 5.21
CA VAL A 88 3.15 -8.54 6.02
C VAL A 88 2.96 -8.14 7.46
N GLU A 89 2.75 -9.12 8.33
CA GLU A 89 2.56 -8.93 9.77
C GLU A 89 3.87 -8.72 10.50
N GLU A 90 3.83 -7.93 11.56
CA GLU A 90 4.97 -7.70 12.45
C GLU A 90 6.31 -7.44 11.73
N PRO A 91 6.33 -6.54 10.73
CA PRO A 91 7.56 -6.22 10.02
C PRO A 91 8.60 -5.61 10.97
N GLU A 92 9.82 -6.14 10.96
CA GLU A 92 10.92 -5.62 11.79
C GLU A 92 11.22 -4.13 11.52
N ALA A 93 11.04 -3.70 10.26
CA ALA A 93 11.22 -2.32 9.85
C ALA A 93 9.98 -1.78 9.12
N LEU A 94 9.33 -0.78 9.74
CA LEU A 94 8.32 0.08 9.11
C LEU A 94 8.95 1.46 8.88
N PHE A 95 8.71 2.10 7.73
CA PHE A 95 9.12 3.49 7.56
C PHE A 95 8.24 4.42 8.40
N GLY A 96 8.81 4.94 9.49
CA GLY A 96 8.17 5.93 10.37
C GLY A 96 8.52 5.75 11.84
N CYS A 97 8.45 6.84 12.61
CA CYS A 97 8.58 6.83 14.07
C CYS A 97 7.57 5.85 14.72
N ALA A 98 7.99 5.23 15.84
CA ALA A 98 7.20 4.32 16.70
C ALA A 98 5.78 4.81 17.04
N SER A 99 5.53 6.13 16.98
CA SER A 99 4.24 6.79 17.27
C SER A 99 3.16 6.63 16.16
N CYS A 100 3.48 6.07 15.00
CA CYS A 100 2.53 5.98 13.88
C CYS A 100 1.88 4.60 13.69
N GLY A 101 2.02 3.70 14.67
CA GLY A 101 1.32 2.41 14.71
C GLY A 101 -0.19 2.53 14.49
N ARG A 102 -0.81 3.63 14.97
CA ARG A 102 -2.23 3.91 14.70
C ARG A 102 -2.56 4.09 13.22
N THR A 103 -1.63 4.65 12.43
CA THR A 103 -1.82 4.73 10.97
C THR A 103 -1.80 3.33 10.36
N ASN A 104 -0.89 2.46 10.81
CA ASN A 104 -0.77 1.10 10.31
C ASN A 104 -2.03 0.27 10.62
N GLU A 105 -2.50 0.32 11.86
CA GLU A 105 -3.76 -0.31 12.27
C GLU A 105 -4.93 0.21 11.43
N PHE A 106 -5.00 1.52 11.22
CA PHE A 106 -6.05 2.15 10.42
C PHE A 106 -5.99 1.71 8.95
N LEU A 107 -4.80 1.60 8.35
CA LEU A 107 -4.64 1.11 6.98
C LEU A 107 -5.08 -0.35 6.85
N ILE A 108 -4.72 -1.21 7.81
CA ILE A 108 -5.18 -2.61 7.83
C ILE A 108 -6.71 -2.66 8.00
N TYR A 109 -7.28 -1.79 8.84
CA TYR A 109 -8.73 -1.65 8.99
C TYR A 109 -9.39 -1.24 7.67
N LEU A 110 -8.87 -0.22 6.97
CA LEU A 110 -9.37 0.22 5.67
C LEU A 110 -9.34 -0.92 4.64
N ILE A 111 -8.25 -1.70 4.56
CA ILE A 111 -8.16 -2.85 3.65
C ILE A 111 -9.26 -3.87 3.95
N LYS A 112 -9.50 -4.19 5.23
CA LYS A 112 -10.57 -5.11 5.64
C LYS A 112 -11.95 -4.56 5.30
N GLN A 113 -12.18 -3.27 5.52
CA GLN A 113 -13.45 -2.62 5.21
C GLN A 113 -13.75 -2.57 3.71
N ARG A 114 -12.70 -2.47 2.88
CA ARG A 114 -12.80 -2.45 1.41
C ARG A 114 -13.34 -3.74 0.79
N ASN A 115 -13.34 -4.85 1.54
CA ASN A 115 -13.78 -6.15 1.06
C ASN A 115 -13.08 -6.59 -0.24
N ILE A 116 -11.80 -6.23 -0.39
CA ILE A 116 -10.94 -6.65 -1.50
C ILE A 116 -10.15 -7.91 -1.10
N PRO A 117 -9.79 -8.79 -2.06
CA PRO A 117 -8.94 -9.93 -1.76
C PRO A 117 -7.59 -9.49 -1.19
N PHE A 118 -7.15 -10.13 -0.11
CA PHE A 118 -5.84 -9.89 0.46
C PHE A 118 -5.16 -11.17 0.92
N VAL A 119 -3.82 -11.18 0.90
CA VAL A 119 -3.00 -12.22 1.53
C VAL A 119 -2.29 -11.64 2.74
N LYS A 120 -2.29 -12.39 3.83
CA LYS A 120 -1.62 -12.04 5.07
C LYS A 120 -0.52 -13.06 5.35
N VAL A 121 0.70 -12.59 5.56
CA VAL A 121 1.88 -13.44 5.80
C VAL A 121 2.71 -12.87 6.96
N PRO A 122 3.32 -13.71 7.80
CA PRO A 122 4.25 -13.23 8.82
C PRO A 122 5.52 -12.66 8.17
N TYR A 123 6.17 -11.72 8.85
CA TYR A 123 7.53 -11.32 8.50
C TYR A 123 8.49 -12.50 8.68
N PRO A 124 9.41 -12.77 7.73
CA PRO A 124 10.27 -13.94 7.80
C PRO A 124 11.42 -13.72 8.79
N SER A 125 11.65 -14.68 9.67
CA SER A 125 12.82 -14.68 10.59
C SER A 125 13.95 -15.60 10.12
N THR A 126 13.67 -16.48 9.15
CA THR A 126 14.65 -17.39 8.55
C THR A 126 14.56 -17.37 7.02
N GLU A 127 15.58 -17.89 6.34
CA GLU A 127 15.57 -18.02 4.88
C GLU A 127 14.41 -18.91 4.39
N GLU A 128 14.09 -19.96 5.14
CA GLU A 128 12.98 -20.86 4.79
C GLU A 128 11.64 -20.15 4.93
N ASP A 129 11.45 -19.37 6.01
CA ASP A 129 10.25 -18.52 6.16
C ASP A 129 10.11 -17.53 5.00
N ALA A 130 11.23 -16.94 4.55
CA ALA A 130 11.24 -16.02 3.43
C ALA A 130 10.80 -16.72 2.13
N ARG A 131 11.28 -17.95 1.86
CA ARG A 131 10.83 -18.75 0.71
C ARG A 131 9.34 -19.07 0.78
N ILE A 132 8.85 -19.46 1.96
CA ILE A 132 7.42 -19.74 2.19
C ILE A 132 6.57 -18.48 1.97
N MET A 133 7.01 -17.34 2.51
CA MET A 133 6.35 -16.04 2.37
C MET A 133 6.24 -15.65 0.89
N VAL A 134 7.36 -15.68 0.15
CA VAL A 134 7.39 -15.35 -1.29
C VAL A 134 6.50 -16.31 -2.08
N SER A 135 6.56 -17.62 -1.80
CA SER A 135 5.72 -18.63 -2.48
C SER A 135 4.22 -18.36 -2.27
N LYS A 136 3.81 -18.04 -1.04
CA LYS A 136 2.41 -17.68 -0.73
C LYS A 136 1.97 -16.41 -1.48
N ILE A 137 2.80 -15.38 -1.50
CA ILE A 137 2.51 -14.13 -2.21
C ILE A 137 2.37 -14.38 -3.72
N ARG A 138 3.31 -15.13 -4.33
CA ARG A 138 3.26 -15.42 -5.78
C ARG A 138 2.01 -16.22 -6.15
N LYS A 139 1.66 -17.23 -5.37
CA LYS A 139 0.41 -18.00 -5.57
C LYS A 139 -0.83 -17.11 -5.51
N PHE A 140 -0.87 -16.18 -4.55
CA PHE A 140 -1.95 -15.21 -4.45
C PHE A 140 -2.01 -14.28 -5.68
N LEU A 141 -0.88 -13.72 -6.11
CA LEU A 141 -0.84 -12.85 -7.29
C LEU A 141 -1.26 -13.61 -8.56
N SER A 142 -0.80 -14.84 -8.74
CA SER A 142 -1.21 -15.69 -9.86
C SER A 142 -2.72 -15.97 -9.86
N SER A 143 -3.34 -16.22 -8.70
CA SER A 143 -4.78 -16.48 -8.64
C SER A 143 -5.61 -15.23 -9.02
N LEU A 144 -5.11 -14.02 -8.76
CA LEU A 144 -5.75 -12.78 -9.24
C LEU A 144 -5.78 -12.71 -10.77
N ASN A 145 -4.73 -13.18 -11.45
CA ASN A 145 -4.69 -13.24 -12.91
C ASN A 145 -5.72 -14.22 -13.47
N ASP A 146 -5.93 -15.36 -12.82
CA ASP A 146 -6.89 -16.36 -13.27
C ASP A 146 -8.34 -15.89 -13.09
N ILE A 147 -8.64 -15.21 -11.98
CA ILE A 147 -9.94 -14.55 -11.77
C ILE A 147 -10.18 -13.52 -12.88
N GLN A 148 -9.20 -12.67 -13.19
CA GLN A 148 -9.33 -11.67 -14.25
C GLN A 148 -9.52 -12.30 -15.65
N LYS A 149 -8.87 -13.43 -15.95
CA LYS A 149 -9.07 -14.17 -17.21
C LYS A 149 -10.48 -14.76 -17.30
N ALA A 150 -10.98 -15.33 -16.21
CA ALA A 150 -12.34 -15.89 -16.17
C ALA A 150 -13.40 -14.82 -16.43
N PHE A 151 -13.29 -13.65 -15.80
CA PHE A 151 -14.18 -12.50 -16.03
C PHE A 151 -14.12 -11.96 -17.47
N LYS A 152 -12.96 -11.98 -18.13
CA LYS A 152 -12.86 -11.57 -19.54
C LYS A 152 -13.51 -12.57 -20.50
N LYS A 153 -13.42 -13.86 -20.19
CA LYS A 153 -13.98 -14.94 -21.03
C LYS A 153 -15.50 -15.05 -20.92
N SER A 154 -16.11 -14.63 -19.81
CA SER A 154 -17.57 -14.61 -19.65
C SER A 154 -18.24 -13.39 -20.29
N ASN A 155 -17.47 -12.34 -20.60
CA ASN A 155 -17.94 -11.07 -21.15
C ASN A 155 -17.47 -10.84 -22.60
N SER A 156 -16.95 -11.88 -23.27
CA SER A 156 -16.65 -11.93 -24.71
C SER A 156 -17.53 -12.99 -25.37
#